data_AF-G6YIG3-F1
#
_entry.id   AF-G6YIG3-F1
#
_cell.length_a   1.000
_cell.length_b   1.000
_cell.length_c   1.000
_cell.angle_alpha   90.00
_cell.angle_beta   90.00
_cell.angle_gamma   90.00
#
_symmetry.space_group_name_H-M   'P 1'
#
loop_
_entity.id
_entity.type
_entity.pdbx_description
1 polymer ?
#
loop_
_entity_poly.entity_id
_entity_poly.type
_entity_poly.pdbx_seq_one_letter_code
_entity_poly.pdbx_strand_id
1 'polypeptide(L)' 'MLPPLQDEIRAGNHPCLTFPTNTLIGSQTWLPSICLPAGFCQGIPVGLELLVQPYREANLFRLGYGFEQTTKYRRPPVFD' A
#
# COMPACT_ATOMS: atom_id res chain seq x y z
N MET A 1 -5.32 0.11 13.10
CA MET A 1 -4.15 -0.75 13.35
C MET A 1 -2.92 0.03 12.93
N LEU A 2 -1.94 0.22 13.83
CA LEU A 2 -0.67 0.84 13.46
C LEU A 2 0.23 -0.21 12.79
N PRO A 3 1.09 0.18 11.84
CA PRO A 3 2.09 -0.73 11.30
C PRO A 3 3.00 -1.24 12.44
N PRO A 4 3.49 -2.48 12.36
CA PRO A 4 4.32 -3.04 13.41
C PRO A 4 5.68 -2.34 13.43
N LEU A 5 6.28 -2.23 14.61
CA LEU A 5 7.61 -1.64 14.73
C LEU A 5 8.67 -2.60 14.18
N GLN A 6 9.79 -2.05 13.70
CA GLN A 6 10.88 -2.84 13.12
C GLN A 6 11.40 -3.92 14.09
N ASP A 7 11.53 -3.58 15.37
CA ASP A 7 12.02 -4.52 16.39
C ASP A 7 11.03 -5.65 16.65
N GLU A 8 9.72 -5.39 16.58
CA GLU A 8 8.69 -6.42 16.71
C GLU A 8 8.71 -7.40 15.54
N ILE A 9 8.95 -6.88 14.32
CA ILE A 9 9.13 -7.72 13.12
C ILE A 9 10.36 -8.60 13.30
N ARG A 10 11.48 -8.03 13.74
CA ARG A 10 12.75 -8.76 13.94
C ARG A 10 12.67 -9.80 15.06
N ALA A 11 11.87 -9.55 16.09
CA ALA A 11 11.58 -10.50 17.15
C ALA A 11 10.67 -11.67 16.70
N GLY A 12 10.08 -11.59 15.49
CA GLY A 12 9.20 -12.62 14.96
C GLY A 12 7.76 -12.55 15.50
N ASN A 13 7.37 -11.43 16.12
CA ASN A 13 6.04 -11.28 16.74
C ASN A 13 4.92 -11.19 15.71
N HIS A 14 5.24 -10.78 14.47
CA HIS A 14 4.28 -10.54 13.39
C HIS A 14 4.64 -11.38 12.15
N PRO A 15 4.46 -12.70 12.16
CA PRO A 15 4.68 -13.52 10.98
C PRO A 15 3.67 -13.14 9.87
N CYS A 16 4.06 -13.36 8.62
CA CYS A 16 3.34 -12.91 7.42
C CYS A 16 1.85 -13.32 7.39
N LEU A 17 1.51 -14.51 7.92
CA LEU A 17 0.15 -15.03 7.90
C LEU A 17 -0.74 -14.55 9.07
N THR A 18 -0.16 -14.01 10.15
CA THR A 18 -0.92 -13.59 11.33
C THR A 18 -1.08 -12.08 11.40
N PHE A 19 -0.23 -11.32 10.70
CA PHE A 19 -0.42 -9.90 10.52
C PHE A 19 -1.38 -9.67 9.33
N PRO A 20 -2.50 -8.94 9.51
CA PRO A 20 -3.41 -8.61 8.42
C PRO A 20 -2.73 -7.72 7.37
N THR A 21 -2.05 -8.38 6.43
CA THR A 21 -1.43 -7.76 5.25
C THR A 21 -2.29 -8.04 4.02
N ASN A 22 -2.63 -6.99 3.29
CA ASN A 22 -3.44 -7.11 2.07
C ASN A 22 -2.59 -7.59 0.88
N THR A 23 -1.30 -7.24 0.87
CA THR A 23 -0.35 -7.48 -0.22
C THR A 23 -0.06 -8.95 -0.49
N LEU A 24 -0.32 -9.83 0.50
CA LEU A 24 -0.18 -11.28 0.31
C LEU A 24 -1.12 -11.78 -0.79
N ILE A 25 -2.34 -11.24 -0.87
CA ILE A 25 -3.34 -11.67 -1.85
C ILE A 25 -2.81 -11.48 -3.26
N GLY A 26 -2.29 -10.29 -3.60
CA GLY A 26 -1.73 -10.01 -4.93
C GLY A 26 -0.59 -10.96 -5.29
N SER A 27 0.33 -11.18 -4.35
CA SER A 27 1.48 -12.09 -4.53
C SER A 27 1.07 -13.54 -4.78
N GLN A 28 0.08 -14.06 -4.03
CA GLN A 28 -0.36 -15.46 -4.16
C GLN A 28 -1.25 -15.69 -5.39
N THR A 29 -2.04 -14.68 -5.78
CA THR A 29 -3.02 -14.78 -6.86
C THR A 29 -2.50 -14.36 -8.23
N TRP A 30 -1.24 -13.91 -8.32
CA TRP A 30 -0.65 -13.38 -9.55
C TRP A 30 -1.40 -12.16 -10.12
N LEU A 31 -2.08 -11.41 -9.26
CA LEU A 31 -2.77 -10.19 -9.63
C LEU A 31 -1.81 -9.01 -9.56
N PRO A 32 -1.60 -8.25 -10.66
CA PRO A 32 -0.82 -7.02 -10.60
C PRO A 32 -1.44 -6.05 -9.59
N SER A 33 -0.61 -5.48 -8.72
CA SER A 33 -1.03 -4.49 -7.73
C SER A 33 -0.16 -3.22 -7.74
N ILE A 34 -0.75 -2.10 -7.32
CA ILE A 34 -0.07 -0.81 -7.10
C ILE A 34 -0.56 -0.20 -5.79
N CYS A 35 0.36 0.39 -5.01
CA CYS A 35 0.01 1.16 -3.81
C CYS A 35 0.13 2.67 -4.09
N LEU A 36 -0.92 3.42 -3.79
CA LEU A 36 -1.03 4.87 -4.03
C LEU A 36 -1.08 5.64 -2.69
N PRO A 37 -0.52 6.86 -2.61
CA PRO A 37 -0.68 7.71 -1.43
C PRO A 37 -2.14 8.14 -1.25
N ALA A 38 -2.77 7.70 -0.16
CA ALA A 38 -4.19 7.93 0.13
C ALA A 38 -4.43 8.99 1.23
N GLY A 39 -3.39 9.74 1.58
CA GLY A 39 -3.45 10.80 2.59
C GLY A 39 -2.76 10.41 3.89
N PHE A 40 -3.21 11.04 4.98
CA PHE A 40 -2.61 10.88 6.30
C PHE A 40 -3.69 10.70 7.36
N CYS A 41 -3.46 9.78 8.29
CA CYS A 41 -4.28 9.61 9.48
C CYS A 41 -3.39 9.79 10.70
N GLN A 42 -3.72 10.75 11.58
CA GLN A 42 -2.94 11.07 12.78
C GLN A 42 -1.45 11.33 12.47
N GLY A 43 -1.16 11.98 11.34
CA GLY A 43 0.21 12.28 10.90
C GLY A 43 0.94 11.12 10.20
N ILE A 44 0.37 9.92 10.18
CA ILE A 44 0.96 8.73 9.57
C ILE A 44 0.46 8.59 8.12
N PRO A 45 1.34 8.32 7.13
CA PRO A 45 0.93 8.12 5.75
C PRO A 45 0.07 6.86 5.59
N VAL A 46 -1.01 6.98 4.83
CA VAL A 46 -1.92 5.87 4.49
C VAL A 46 -1.80 5.55 3.01
N GLY A 47 -1.70 4.26 2.68
CA GLY A 47 -1.69 3.76 1.30
C GLY A 47 -3.02 3.13 0.90
N LEU A 48 -3.37 3.23 -0.38
CA LEU A 48 -4.46 2.49 -1.02
C LEU A 48 -3.86 1.51 -2.03
N GLU A 49 -4.12 0.21 -1.86
CA GLU A 49 -3.71 -0.82 -2.81
C GLU A 49 -4.84 -1.09 -3.82
N LEU A 50 -4.52 -1.02 -5.11
CA LEU A 50 -5.41 -1.44 -6.19
C LEU A 50 -4.88 -2.75 -6.78
N LEU A 51 -5.80 -3.68 -7.07
CA LEU A 51 -5.52 -4.93 -7.78
C LEU A 51 -6.31 -4.94 -9.08
N VAL A 52 -5.71 -5.52 -10.12
CA VAL A 52 -6.39 -5.81 -11.39
C VAL A 52 -6.21 -7.28 -11.78
N GLN A 53 -7.03 -7.74 -12.72
CA GLN A 53 -6.85 -9.06 -13.33
C GLN A 53 -5.46 -9.17 -14.01
N PRO A 54 -4.93 -10.39 -14.20
CA PRO A 54 -3.64 -10.59 -14.86
C PRO A 54 -3.59 -9.92 -16.24
N TYR A 55 -2.43 -9.35 -16.59
CA TYR A 55 -2.17 -8.69 -17.88
C TYR A 55 -3.01 -7.42 -18.14
N ARG A 56 -3.49 -6.77 -17.08
CA ARG A 56 -4.26 -5.51 -17.15
C ARG A 56 -3.56 -4.32 -16.48
N GLU A 57 -2.24 -4.31 -16.45
CA GLU A 57 -1.39 -3.27 -15.84
C GLU A 57 -1.68 -1.88 -16.43
N ALA A 58 -2.02 -1.79 -17.71
CA ALA A 58 -2.42 -0.52 -18.33
C ALA A 58 -3.63 0.13 -17.63
N ASN A 59 -4.59 -0.68 -17.14
CA ASN A 59 -5.73 -0.16 -16.39
C ASN A 59 -5.31 0.28 -14.99
N LEU A 60 -4.37 -0.44 -14.37
CA LEU A 60 -3.81 -0.12 -13.07
C LEU A 60 -3.17 1.29 -13.09
N PHE A 61 -2.36 1.59 -14.11
CA PHE A 61 -1.77 2.91 -14.29
C PHE A 61 -2.80 4.00 -14.59
N ARG A 62 -3.82 3.72 -15.42
CA ARG A 62 -4.91 4.69 -15.70
C ARG A 62 -5.68 5.06 -14.44
N LEU A 63 -6.07 4.06 -13.65
CA LEU A 63 -6.78 4.27 -12.39
C LEU A 63 -5.90 5.00 -11.37
N GLY A 64 -4.64 4.58 -11.23
CA GLY A 64 -3.69 5.21 -10.33
C GLY A 64 -3.43 6.67 -10.68
N TYR A 65 -3.23 6.97 -11.96
CA TYR A 65 -3.07 8.33 -12.44
C TYR A 65 -4.33 9.18 -12.17
N GLY A 66 -5.52 8.67 -12.50
CA GLY A 66 -6.78 9.37 -12.24
C GLY A 66 -6.97 9.68 -10.75
N PHE A 67 -6.68 8.70 -9.88
CA PHE A 67 -6.73 8.88 -8.43
C PHE A 67 -5.74 9.93 -7.94
N GLU A 68 -4.47 9.86 -8.36
CA GLU A 68 -3.43 10.81 -7.96
C GLU A 68 -3.75 12.24 -8.41
N GLN A 69 -4.15 12.43 -9.67
CA GLN A 69 -4.47 13.76 -10.20
C GLN A 69 -5.69 14.39 -9.53
N THR A 70 -6.67 13.58 -9.15
CA THR A 70 -7.90 14.05 -8.48
C THR A 70 -7.62 14.41 -7.02
N THR A 71 -6.82 13.62 -6.31
CA THR A 71 -6.67 13.73 -4.85
C THR A 71 -5.47 14.56 -4.41
N LYS A 72 -4.34 14.45 -5.12
CA LYS A 72 -3.07 15.14 -4.82
C LYS A 72 -2.61 14.98 -3.36
N TYR A 73 -2.88 13.82 -2.75
CA TYR A 73 -2.54 13.56 -1.34
C TYR A 73 -1.04 13.46 -1.04
N ARG A 74 -0.22 13.19 -2.06
CA ARG A 74 1.22 13.06 -1.89
C ARG A 74 1.83 14.41 -1.49
N ARG A 75 2.54 14.42 -0.37
CA ARG A 75 3.40 15.55 0.05
C ARG A 75 4.83 15.05 0.31
N PRO A 76 5.87 15.87 0.04
CA PRO A 76 7.23 15.53 0.42
C PRO A 76 7.37 15.29 1.93
N PRO A 77 8.22 14.35 2.37
CA PRO A 77 8.56 14.21 3.77
C PRO A 77 9.36 15.44 4.25
N VAL A 78 9.17 15.82 5.51
CA VAL A 78 10.01 16.80 6.21
C VAL A 78 11.09 16.01 6.94
N PHE A 79 12.35 16.39 6.73
CA PHE A 79 13.49 15.85 7.46
C PHE A 79 14.03 16.97 8.35
N ASP A 80 14.15 16.70 9.65
CA ASP A 80 14.88 17.53 10.61
C ASP A 80 16.34 17.04 10.72
#